data_AF-A0A235HVA6-F1
#
_entry.id   AF-A0A235HVA6-F1
#
_cell.length_a   1.000
_cell.length_b   1.000
_cell.length_c   1.000
_cell.angle_alpha   90.00
_cell.angle_beta   90.00
_cell.angle_gamma   90.00
#
_symmetry.space_group_name_H-M   'P 1'
#
loop_
_entity.id
_entity.type
_entity.pdbx_description
1 polymer ?
#
loop_
_entity_poly.entity_id
_entity_poly.type
_entity_poly.pdbx_seq_one_letter_code
_entity_poly.pdbx_strand_id
1 'polypeptide(L)'
;MKVRGIKRGQNIEVSEQLDEIPDGTEIIIDVNFIANKIAETQSPLTDDKRLARLNQLFGAWKNQPELKEIFTEIDQQRHTYQGRIIDSLDNQDNG
;
A
#
# COMPACT_ATOMS: atom_id res chain seq x y z
N MET A 1 -3.25 36.16 -26.33
CA MET A 1 -3.35 35.17 -27.42
C MET A 1 -3.61 33.79 -26.81
N LYS A 2 -4.31 32.88 -27.50
CA LYS A 2 -4.47 31.48 -27.06
C LYS A 2 -3.90 30.58 -28.16
N VAL A 3 -2.97 29.71 -27.79
CA VAL A 3 -2.32 28.76 -28.71
C VAL A 3 -2.57 27.35 -28.24
N ARG A 4 -2.65 26.40 -29.17
CA ARG A 4 -2.88 24.99 -28.84
C ARG A 4 -1.56 24.27 -28.59
N GLY A 5 -1.52 23.49 -27.52
CA GLY A 5 -0.38 22.65 -27.20
C GLY A 5 -0.77 21.35 -26.51
N ILE A 6 0.19 20.44 -26.43
CA ILE A 6 0.04 19.11 -25.83
C ILE A 6 1.13 18.93 -24.77
N LYS A 7 0.75 18.50 -23.56
CA LYS A 7 1.69 18.15 -22.49
C LYS A 7 2.26 16.75 -22.73
N ARG A 8 3.57 16.63 -22.90
CA ARG A 8 4.30 15.36 -23.04
C ARG A 8 5.46 15.29 -22.04
N GLY A 9 5.43 14.31 -21.14
CA GLY A 9 6.44 14.22 -20.08
C GLY A 9 6.46 15.49 -19.21
N GLN A 10 7.60 16.17 -19.12
CA GLN A 10 7.75 17.44 -18.42
C GLN A 10 7.60 18.67 -19.35
N ASN A 11 7.35 18.44 -20.64
CA ASN A 11 7.34 19.47 -21.67
C ASN A 11 5.91 19.81 -22.14
N ILE A 12 5.74 21.02 -22.64
CA ILE A 12 4.54 21.45 -23.39
C ILE A 12 4.98 21.71 -24.82
N GLU A 13 4.41 20.97 -25.77
CA GLU A 13 4.66 21.14 -27.20
C GLU A 13 3.56 22.00 -27.79
N VAL A 14 3.91 23.14 -28.39
CA VAL A 14 2.96 24.00 -29.10
C VAL A 14 2.82 23.49 -30.54
N SER A 15 1.59 23.33 -31.02
CA SER A 15 1.32 22.75 -32.35
C SER A 15 1.25 23.78 -33.48
N GLU A 16 1.36 25.07 -33.15
CA GLU A 16 1.19 26.21 -34.04
C GLU A 16 2.52 26.97 -34.16
N GLN A 17 2.78 27.58 -35.33
CA GLN A 17 3.92 28.49 -35.49
C GLN A 17 3.69 29.77 -34.68
N LEU A 18 4.73 30.26 -34.02
CA LEU A 18 4.69 31.41 -33.10
C LEU A 18 5.41 32.62 -33.70
N ASP A 19 5.35 32.80 -35.01
CA ASP A 19 6.12 33.82 -35.74
C ASP A 19 5.76 35.26 -35.30
N GLU A 20 4.58 35.46 -34.72
CA GLU A 20 4.13 36.75 -34.17
C GLU A 20 4.65 37.02 -32.74
N ILE A 21 5.34 36.05 -32.11
CA ILE A 21 5.95 36.20 -30.78
C ILE A 21 7.47 36.39 -30.93
N PRO A 22 8.03 37.53 -30.54
CA PRO A 22 9.48 37.75 -30.57
C PRO A 22 10.24 36.81 -29.62
N ASP A 23 11.48 36.48 -29.99
CA ASP A 23 12.40 35.73 -29.14
C ASP A 23 12.61 36.42 -27.78
N GLY A 24 12.63 35.62 -26.71
CA GLY A 24 12.80 36.11 -25.33
C GLY A 24 11.51 36.60 -24.67
N THR A 25 10.36 36.51 -25.34
CA THR A 25 9.07 36.84 -24.72
C THR A 25 8.70 35.83 -23.63
N GLU A 26 8.34 36.32 -22.44
CA GLU A 26 7.85 35.49 -21.34
C GLU A 26 6.43 34.98 -21.64
N ILE A 27 6.20 33.68 -21.44
CA ILE A 27 4.90 33.03 -21.65
C ILE A 27 4.41 32.47 -20.33
N ILE A 28 3.26 32.98 -19.86
CA ILE A 28 2.55 32.47 -18.68
C ILE A 28 1.47 31.49 -19.13
N ILE A 29 1.47 30.30 -18.55
CA ILE A 29 0.54 29.22 -18.91
C ILE A 29 -0.42 28.98 -17.74
N ASP A 30 -1.68 29.35 -17.94
CA ASP A 30 -2.76 29.02 -17.00
C ASP A 30 -3.19 27.56 -17.21
N VAL A 31 -2.75 26.69 -16.29
CA VAL A 31 -3.16 25.29 -16.27
C VAL A 31 -4.27 25.11 -15.24
N ASN A 32 -5.48 24.86 -15.72
CA ASN A 32 -6.55 24.38 -14.85
C ASN A 32 -6.26 22.93 -14.48
N PHE A 33 -5.75 22.71 -13.27
CA PHE A 33 -5.65 21.39 -12.70
C PHE A 33 -7.06 20.83 -12.57
N ILE A 34 -7.37 19.79 -13.34
CA ILE A 34 -8.51 18.94 -13.02
C ILE A 34 -8.15 18.28 -11.69
N ALA A 35 -8.64 18.83 -10.58
CA ALA A 35 -8.48 18.28 -9.23
C ALA A 35 -9.09 16.86 -9.10
N ASN A 36 -9.72 16.34 -10.15
CA ASN A 36 -10.27 15.00 -10.23
C ASN A 36 -9.32 14.00 -10.92
N LYS A 37 -8.02 14.29 -11.00
CA LYS A 37 -7.06 13.30 -11.50
C LYS A 37 -6.80 12.27 -10.40
N ILE A 38 -7.56 11.17 -10.53
CA ILE A 38 -7.72 10.09 -9.57
C ILE A 38 -8.56 10.55 -8.36
N ALA A 39 -9.84 10.86 -8.59
CA ALA A 39 -10.77 10.07 -7.79
C ALA A 39 -10.37 8.64 -8.12
N GLU A 40 -9.76 7.95 -7.15
CA GLU A 40 -9.86 6.50 -7.15
C GLU A 40 -11.31 6.26 -7.57
N THR A 41 -11.52 5.48 -8.61
CA THR A 41 -12.77 4.75 -8.70
C THR A 41 -12.77 3.80 -7.50
N GLN A 42 -12.90 4.36 -6.28
CA GLN A 42 -13.89 3.95 -5.33
C GLN A 42 -15.25 4.04 -6.03
N SER A 43 -15.41 3.21 -7.06
CA SER A 43 -16.58 2.38 -7.11
C SER A 43 -16.80 1.95 -5.66
N PRO A 44 -18.00 2.16 -5.10
CA PRO A 44 -18.36 1.43 -3.91
C PRO A 44 -18.39 -0.02 -4.37
N LEU A 45 -17.22 -0.67 -4.40
CA LEU A 45 -17.14 -2.09 -4.22
C LEU A 45 -17.90 -2.26 -2.92
N THR A 46 -19.15 -2.74 -3.05
CA THR A 46 -19.95 -3.18 -1.92
C THR A 46 -19.04 -3.99 -1.02
N ASP A 47 -19.23 -3.87 0.29
CA ASP A 47 -18.29 -4.44 1.27
C ASP A 47 -17.95 -5.90 0.97
N ASP A 48 -18.87 -6.66 0.36
CA ASP A 48 -18.68 -7.99 -0.20
C ASP A 48 -17.57 -8.13 -1.25
N LYS A 49 -17.47 -7.21 -2.21
CA LYS A 49 -16.40 -7.25 -3.24
C LYS A 49 -15.05 -6.83 -2.67
N ARG A 50 -15.03 -5.93 -1.69
CA ARG A 50 -13.80 -5.59 -0.93
C ARG A 50 -13.35 -6.79 -0.11
N LEU A 51 -14.28 -7.43 0.59
CA LEU A 51 -14.05 -8.65 1.37
C LEU A 51 -13.60 -9.81 0.48
N ALA A 52 -14.17 -10.00 -0.71
CA ALA A 52 -13.74 -11.02 -1.65
C ALA A 52 -12.28 -10.81 -2.12
N ARG A 53 -11.88 -9.56 -2.39
CA ARG A 53 -10.49 -9.22 -2.75
C ARG A 53 -9.54 -9.45 -1.57
N LEU A 54 -9.93 -9.07 -0.36
CA LEU A 54 -9.16 -9.35 0.85
C LEU A 54 -9.03 -10.86 1.07
N ASN A 55 -10.11 -11.63 0.91
CA ASN A 55 -10.07 -13.09 1.01
C ASN A 55 -9.26 -13.74 -0.12
N GLN A 56 -9.18 -13.14 -1.31
CA GLN A 56 -8.28 -13.63 -2.36
C GLN A 56 -6.80 -13.41 -1.99
N LEU A 57 -6.47 -12.27 -1.37
CA LEU A 57 -5.11 -11.92 -0.96
C LEU A 57 -4.66 -12.67 0.30
N PHE A 58 -5.55 -12.74 1.30
CA PHE A 58 -5.26 -13.29 2.64
C PHE A 58 -5.80 -14.72 2.85
N GLY A 59 -6.84 -15.12 2.12
CA GLY A 59 -7.38 -16.49 2.16
C GLY A 59 -6.48 -17.53 1.50
N ALA A 60 -5.41 -17.10 0.83
CA ALA A 60 -4.30 -17.94 0.43
C ALA A 60 -3.68 -18.69 1.63
N TRP A 61 -3.81 -18.16 2.85
CA TRP A 61 -3.26 -18.78 4.06
C TRP A 61 -4.16 -19.88 4.66
N LYS A 62 -5.45 -19.93 4.30
CA LYS A 62 -6.41 -20.89 4.89
C LYS A 62 -6.15 -22.34 4.46
N ASN A 63 -5.64 -22.55 3.25
CA ASN A 63 -5.47 -23.88 2.66
C ASN A 63 -3.98 -24.24 2.47
N GLN A 64 -3.08 -23.64 3.24
CA GLN A 64 -1.64 -23.94 3.18
C GLN A 64 -1.28 -25.01 4.24
N PRO A 65 -1.03 -26.27 3.84
CA PRO A 65 -0.69 -27.34 4.78
C PRO A 65 0.60 -27.06 5.55
N GLU A 66 1.56 -26.38 4.93
CA GLU A 66 2.82 -25.95 5.56
C GLU A 66 2.58 -25.01 6.75
N LEU A 67 1.63 -24.07 6.63
CA LEU A 67 1.29 -23.19 7.75
C LEU A 67 0.64 -23.99 8.89
N LYS A 68 -0.22 -24.95 8.57
CA LYS A 68 -0.83 -25.83 9.57
C LYS A 68 0.23 -26.64 10.33
N GLU A 69 1.22 -27.15 9.63
CA GLU A 69 2.35 -27.88 10.22
C GLU A 69 3.16 -26.97 11.16
N ILE A 70 3.54 -25.77 10.70
CA ILE A 70 4.27 -24.78 11.51
C ILE A 70 3.51 -24.43 12.79
N PHE A 71 2.21 -24.14 12.70
CA PHE A 71 1.42 -23.78 13.89
C PHE A 71 1.24 -24.98 14.84
N THR A 72 1.13 -26.20 14.32
CA THR A 72 1.08 -27.42 15.13
C THR A 72 2.39 -27.65 15.88
N GLU A 73 3.53 -27.42 15.22
CA GLU A 73 4.85 -27.54 15.86
C GLU A 73 5.02 -26.49 16.97
N ILE A 74 4.67 -25.23 16.70
CA ILE A 74 4.72 -24.15 17.70
C ILE A 74 3.84 -24.47 18.91
N ASP A 75 2.64 -25.00 18.67
CA ASP A 75 1.70 -25.40 19.72
C ASP A 75 2.29 -26.52 20.61
N GLN A 76 2.85 -27.56 19.97
CA GLN A 76 3.52 -28.64 20.67
C GLN A 76 4.71 -28.14 21.52
N GLN A 77 5.51 -27.22 20.98
CA GLN A 77 6.64 -26.62 21.70
C GLN A 77 6.17 -25.81 22.93
N ARG A 78 5.08 -25.05 22.80
CA ARG A 78 4.48 -24.28 23.91
C ARG A 78 3.90 -25.17 24.99
N HIS A 79 3.25 -26.27 24.61
CA HIS A 79 2.70 -27.24 25.56
C HIS A 79 3.77 -28.13 26.21
N THR A 80 4.92 -28.31 25.55
CA THR A 80 6.09 -28.97 26.13
C THR A 80 6.84 -28.04 27.08
N TYR A 81 6.71 -26.72 26.93
CA TYR A 81 7.32 -25.75 27.82
C TYR A 81 6.68 -25.81 29.21
N GLN A 82 7.35 -26.47 30.16
CA GLN A 82 6.93 -26.64 31.54
C GLN A 82 7.11 -25.37 32.42
N GLY A 83 7.29 -24.20 31.79
CA GLY A 83 7.66 -22.97 32.50
C GLY A 83 9.16 -22.87 32.79
N ARG A 84 9.55 -21.87 33.59
CA ARG A 84 10.91 -21.81 34.17
C ARG A 84 10.91 -22.64 35.45
N ILE A 85 11.99 -23.38 35.71
CA ILE A 85 12.24 -23.94 37.05
C ILE A 85 12.32 -22.75 38.00
N ILE A 86 11.32 -22.62 38.88
CA ILE A 86 11.39 -21.71 40.00
C ILE A 86 12.08 -22.51 41.09
N ASP A 87 13.35 -22.22 41.35
CA ASP A 87 14.03 -22.77 42.53
C ASP A 87 13.18 -22.38 43.74
N SER A 88 12.56 -23.39 44.38
CA SER A 88 11.77 -23.15 45.57
C SER A 88 12.69 -22.61 46.66
N LEU A 89 12.37 -21.41 47.16
CA LEU A 89 13.08 -20.77 48.28
C LEU A 89 12.80 -21.47 49.63
N ASP A 90 12.04 -22.57 49.66
CA ASP A 90 11.61 -23.26 50.89
C ASP A 90 12.71 -24.08 51.60
N ASN A 91 13.98 -23.99 51.17
CA ASN A 91 15.10 -24.71 51.80
C ASN A 91 16.23 -23.77 52.30
N GLN A 92 15.86 -22.67 52.95
CA GLN A 92 16.76 -21.85 53.76
C GLN A 92 16.16 -21.64 55.16
N ASP A 93 15.87 -22.73 55.88
CA ASP A 93 15.68 -22.67 57.33
C ASP A 93 16.55 -23.74 58.00
N ASN A 94 17.84 -23.42 58.15
CA ASN A 94 18.76 -24.13 59.03
C ASN A 94 19.07 -23.19 60.21
N GLY A 95 18.18 -23.17 61.18
CA GLY A 95 18.42 -22.70 62.55
C GLY A 95 18.78 -23.86 63.47
#